data_AF-A0A412PQ45-F1
#
_entry.id   AF-A0A412PQ45-F1
#
_cell.length_a   1.000
_cell.length_b   1.000
_cell.length_c   1.000
_cell.angle_alpha   90.00
_cell.angle_beta   90.00
_cell.angle_gamma   90.00
#
_symmetry.space_group_name_H-M   'P 1'
#
loop_
_entity.id
_entity.type
_entity.pdbx_description
1 polymer ?
#
loop_
_entity_poly.entity_id
_entity_poly.type
_entity_poly.pdbx_seq_one_letter_code
_entity_poly.pdbx_strand_id
1 'polypeptide(L)'
;MISGEKLKKLRLMRNLTQKELAIKSGLTDAAIRNYELGNRSPSKEQLQKISEALDCDISALINHEPNSIFEIMHIIFDYEKDMKFRPFADDGEITGLLSNDVDFNNFLIEWNEMRKKHYNDEITDEEFEDWKLSYPKKSRFFK
;
A
#
# COMPACT_ATOMS: atom_id res chain seq x y z
N MET A 1 11.08 0.86 -7.62
CA MET A 1 11.58 2.19 -7.18
C MET A 1 10.52 2.85 -6.30
N ILE A 2 10.88 3.84 -5.48
CA ILE A 2 9.90 4.61 -4.71
C ILE A 2 9.11 5.51 -5.65
N SER A 3 7.84 5.66 -5.33
CA SER A 3 6.91 6.55 -6.00
C SER A 3 6.92 7.92 -5.35
N GLY A 4 7.52 8.91 -6.01
CA GLY A 4 7.43 10.31 -5.58
C GLY A 4 5.98 10.81 -5.53
N GLU A 5 5.13 10.29 -6.41
CA GLU A 5 3.70 10.60 -6.46
C GLU A 5 2.94 10.05 -5.25
N LYS A 6 3.13 8.76 -4.90
CA LYS A 6 2.49 8.20 -3.69
C LYS A 6 2.99 8.89 -2.42
N LEU A 7 4.29 9.19 -2.34
CA LEU A 7 4.87 9.96 -1.23
C LEU A 7 4.17 11.32 -1.07
N LYS A 8 4.07 12.09 -2.16
CA LYS A 8 3.41 13.40 -2.17
C LYS A 8 1.93 13.28 -1.81
N LYS A 9 1.23 12.30 -2.40
CA LYS A 9 -0.20 12.05 -2.14
C LYS A 9 -0.46 11.76 -0.67
N LEU A 10 0.30 10.84 -0.09
CA LEU A 10 0.16 10.48 1.32
C LEU A 10 0.52 11.65 2.24
N ARG A 11 1.57 12.42 1.92
CA ARG A 11 1.90 13.65 2.67
C ARG A 11 0.73 14.63 2.70
N LEU A 12 0.08 14.86 1.55
CA LEU A 12 -1.07 15.77 1.45
C LEU A 12 -2.28 15.22 2.21
N MET A 13 -2.55 13.92 2.17
CA MET A 13 -3.59 13.26 2.99
C MET A 13 -3.33 13.40 4.50
N ARG A 14 -2.07 13.54 4.91
CA ARG A 14 -1.69 13.85 6.31
C ARG A 14 -1.74 15.34 6.64
N ASN A 15 -2.16 16.19 5.70
CA ASN A 15 -2.17 17.65 5.80
C ASN A 15 -0.80 18.23 6.17
N LEU A 16 0.28 17.63 5.65
CA LEU A 16 1.64 18.07 5.92
C LEU A 16 2.20 18.85 4.73
N THR A 17 2.93 19.92 5.02
CA THR A 17 3.87 20.53 4.07
C THR A 17 5.13 19.69 3.92
N GLN A 18 5.93 19.92 2.85
CA GLN A 18 7.22 19.23 2.67
C GLN A 18 8.16 19.48 3.86
N LYS A 19 8.16 20.72 4.39
CA LYS A 19 8.90 21.13 5.58
C LYS A 19 8.46 20.38 6.83
N GLU A 20 7.15 20.22 7.06
CA GLU A 20 6.65 19.47 8.22
C GLU A 20 6.97 17.98 8.14
N LEU A 21 6.85 17.37 6.96
CA LEU A 21 7.28 15.99 6.76
C LEU A 21 8.79 15.83 6.98
N ALA A 22 9.60 16.78 6.50
CA ALA A 22 11.04 16.78 6.74
C ALA A 22 11.37 16.83 8.24
N ILE A 23 10.71 17.71 9.00
CA ILE A 23 10.87 17.79 10.46
C ILE A 23 10.47 16.46 11.13
N LYS A 24 9.30 15.91 10.79
CA LYS A 24 8.80 14.65 11.37
C LYS A 24 9.68 13.44 11.08
N SER A 25 10.28 13.38 9.89
CA SER A 25 11.17 12.29 9.46
C SER A 25 12.65 12.52 9.81
N GLY A 26 13.00 13.66 10.40
CA GLY A 26 14.40 14.03 10.69
C GLY A 26 15.24 14.23 9.43
N LEU A 27 14.63 14.68 8.33
CA LEU A 27 15.25 14.96 7.04
C LEU A 27 15.24 16.45 6.72
N THR A 28 15.87 16.84 5.60
CA THR A 28 15.82 18.21 5.11
C THR A 28 14.65 18.39 4.14
N ASP A 29 14.09 19.61 4.10
CA ASP A 29 13.02 19.97 3.15
C ASP A 29 13.43 19.72 1.69
N ALA A 30 14.69 20.05 1.37
CA ALA A 30 15.28 19.76 0.06
C ALA A 30 15.33 18.26 -0.25
N ALA A 31 15.54 17.39 0.73
CA ALA A 31 15.54 15.93 0.52
C ALA A 31 14.12 15.45 0.17
N ILE A 32 13.11 15.80 0.98
CA ILE A 32 11.70 15.46 0.73
C ILE A 32 11.26 15.92 -0.66
N ARG A 33 11.54 17.18 -1.02
CA ARG A 33 11.23 17.72 -2.34
C ARG A 33 11.88 16.92 -3.47
N ASN A 34 13.15 16.54 -3.34
CA ASN A 34 13.84 15.75 -4.35
C ASN A 34 13.28 14.33 -4.49
N TYR A 35 12.81 13.73 -3.40
CA TYR A 35 12.16 12.41 -3.43
C TYR A 35 10.79 12.48 -4.09
N GLU A 36 9.98 13.49 -3.78
CA GLU A 36 8.68 13.68 -4.44
C GLU A 36 8.80 13.96 -5.94
N LEU A 37 9.88 14.62 -6.36
CA LEU A 37 10.16 14.87 -7.77
C LEU A 37 10.83 13.68 -8.50
N GLY A 38 11.20 12.62 -7.79
CA GLY A 38 11.93 11.49 -8.36
C GLY A 38 13.40 11.78 -8.73
N ASN A 39 13.92 12.95 -8.36
CA ASN A 39 15.31 13.35 -8.63
C ASN A 39 16.34 12.53 -7.85
N ARG A 40 15.92 11.99 -6.69
CA ARG A 40 16.74 11.14 -5.82
C ARG A 40 15.87 10.04 -5.22
N SER A 41 16.50 8.96 -4.79
CA SER A 41 15.85 7.92 -3.97
C SER A 41 16.40 7.99 -2.54
N PRO A 42 15.55 7.90 -1.50
CA PRO A 42 16.01 7.79 -0.13
C PRO A 42 16.70 6.43 0.12
N SER A 43 17.60 6.39 1.10
CA SER A 43 18.12 5.13 1.64
C SER A 43 17.01 4.35 2.36
N LYS A 44 17.25 3.07 2.66
CA LYS A 44 16.30 2.25 3.43
C LYS A 44 15.97 2.87 4.79
N GLU A 45 16.97 3.43 5.48
CA GLU A 45 16.77 4.10 6.77
C GLU A 45 15.94 5.38 6.63
N GLN A 46 16.20 6.18 5.59
CA GLN A 46 15.43 7.40 5.32
C GLN A 46 13.98 7.05 4.96
N LEU A 47 13.76 6.00 4.17
CA LEU A 47 12.45 5.52 3.81
C LEU A 47 11.65 5.05 5.03
N GLN A 48 12.29 4.36 5.97
CA GLN A 48 11.68 3.96 7.24
C GLN A 48 11.21 5.18 8.05
N LYS A 49 12.05 6.21 8.18
CA LYS A 49 11.69 7.46 8.88
C LYS A 49 10.52 8.18 8.20
N ILE A 50 10.49 8.16 6.87
CA ILE A 50 9.39 8.76 6.09
C ILE A 50 8.10 7.97 6.29
N SER A 51 8.13 6.63 6.20
CA SER A 51 6.94 5.80 6.37
C SER A 51 6.37 5.88 7.78
N GLU A 52 7.23 5.97 8.80
CA GLU A 52 6.82 6.23 10.18
C GLU A 52 6.17 7.61 10.33
N ALA A 53 6.76 8.66 9.76
CA ALA A 53 6.22 10.02 9.80
C ALA A 53 4.86 10.15 9.09
N LEU A 54 4.60 9.30 8.09
CA LEU A 54 3.36 9.24 7.32
C LEU A 54 2.37 8.18 7.82
N ASP A 55 2.74 7.40 8.83
CA ASP A 55 1.94 6.29 9.36
C ASP A 55 1.47 5.33 8.26
N CYS A 56 2.44 4.79 7.52
CA CYS A 56 2.21 3.76 6.50
C CYS A 56 3.30 2.68 6.53
N ASP A 57 3.08 1.60 5.79
CA ASP A 57 4.16 0.68 5.45
C ASP A 57 5.06 1.25 4.36
N ILE A 58 6.33 0.83 4.34
CA ILE A 58 7.26 1.17 3.27
C ILE A 58 6.72 0.77 1.89
N SER A 59 6.06 -0.39 1.79
CA SER A 59 5.53 -0.94 0.54
C SER A 59 4.49 -0.01 -0.09
N ALA A 60 3.76 0.77 0.72
CA ALA A 60 2.81 1.77 0.22
C ALA A 60 3.49 2.87 -0.60
N LEU A 61 4.78 3.12 -0.39
CA LEU A 61 5.57 4.12 -1.11
C LEU A 61 6.29 3.55 -2.35
N ILE A 62 6.17 2.25 -2.61
CA ILE A 62 6.83 1.59 -3.75
C ILE A 62 5.87 1.52 -4.94
N ASN A 63 6.37 1.76 -6.15
CA ASN A 63 5.62 1.45 -7.36
C ASN A 63 5.73 -0.05 -7.68
N HIS A 64 4.56 -0.66 -7.88
CA HIS A 64 4.42 -2.03 -8.39
C HIS A 64 3.91 -1.92 -9.82
N GLU A 65 4.85 -1.86 -10.77
CA GLU A 65 4.56 -1.76 -12.21
C GLU A 65 5.03 -3.06 -12.87
N PRO A 66 4.23 -4.15 -12.80
CA PRO A 66 4.58 -5.38 -13.47
C PRO A 66 4.58 -5.14 -14.99
N ASN A 67 5.58 -5.70 -15.69
CA ASN A 67 5.72 -5.56 -17.14
C ASN A 67 4.60 -6.29 -17.90
N SER A 68 3.97 -7.27 -17.25
CA SER A 68 2.90 -8.07 -17.80
C SER A 68 2.06 -8.70 -16.67
N ILE A 69 0.82 -9.06 -16.98
CA ILE A 69 -0.03 -9.87 -16.09
C ILE A 69 0.65 -11.19 -15.68
N PHE A 70 1.51 -11.75 -16.54
CA PHE A 70 2.27 -12.96 -16.23
C PHE A 70 3.25 -12.78 -15.07
N GLU A 71 3.77 -11.58 -14.84
CA GLU A 71 4.65 -11.30 -13.71
C GLU A 71 3.91 -11.45 -12.38
N ILE A 72 2.66 -10.98 -12.31
CA ILE A 72 1.80 -11.19 -11.14
C ILE A 72 1.51 -12.68 -10.95
N MET A 73 1.23 -13.41 -12.03
CA MET A 73 0.98 -14.86 -11.96
C MET A 73 2.20 -15.62 -11.42
N HIS A 74 3.41 -15.28 -11.87
CA HIS A 74 4.64 -15.90 -11.36
C HIS A 74 4.91 -15.55 -9.89
N ILE A 75 4.61 -14.31 -9.44
CA ILE A 75 4.65 -13.98 -8.01
C ILE A 75 3.69 -14.89 -7.24
N ILE A 76 2.46 -15.09 -7.71
CA ILE A 76 1.50 -15.99 -7.03
C ILE A 76 2.06 -17.43 -6.96
N PHE A 77 2.68 -17.93 -8.03
CA PHE A 77 3.30 -19.26 -8.04
C PHE A 77 4.49 -19.38 -7.07
N ASP A 78 5.36 -18.37 -7.01
CA ASP A 78 6.53 -18.37 -6.13
C ASP A 78 6.11 -18.43 -4.64
N TYR A 79 4.99 -17.79 -4.30
CA TYR A 79 4.44 -17.77 -2.94
C TYR A 79 3.35 -18.84 -2.70
N GLU A 80 3.06 -19.72 -3.66
CA GLU A 80 1.97 -20.69 -3.57
C GLU A 80 2.07 -21.55 -2.32
N LYS A 81 3.27 -22.06 -2.02
CA LYS A 81 3.49 -22.96 -0.87
C LYS A 81 3.38 -22.21 0.46
N ASP A 82 3.99 -21.03 0.54
CA ASP A 82 4.11 -20.27 1.79
C ASP A 82 2.77 -19.67 2.19
N MET A 83 2.06 -19.08 1.23
CA MET A 83 0.72 -18.52 1.43
C MET A 83 -0.38 -19.57 1.26
N LYS A 84 -0.03 -20.80 0.87
CA LYS A 84 -0.95 -21.91 0.60
C LYS A 84 -2.04 -21.48 -0.39
N PHE A 85 -1.64 -20.74 -1.44
CA PHE A 85 -2.57 -20.28 -2.46
C PHE A 85 -3.19 -21.45 -3.21
N ARG A 86 -4.48 -21.35 -3.51
CA ARG A 86 -5.19 -22.34 -4.33
C ARG A 86 -6.21 -21.63 -5.21
N PRO A 87 -6.29 -21.97 -6.51
CA PRO A 87 -7.37 -21.49 -7.34
C PRO A 87 -8.69 -22.11 -6.88
N PHE A 88 -9.72 -21.28 -6.85
CA PHE A 88 -11.11 -21.70 -6.82
C PHE A 88 -11.72 -21.35 -8.17
N ALA A 89 -12.32 -22.33 -8.83
CA ALA A 89 -13.07 -22.15 -10.06
C ALA A 89 -14.33 -22.99 -9.95
N ASP A 90 -15.48 -22.35 -10.11
CA ASP A 90 -16.77 -23.02 -10.26
C ASP A 90 -17.17 -23.05 -11.74
N ASP A 91 -18.03 -23.99 -12.13
CA ASP A 91 -18.37 -24.35 -13.52
C ASP A 91 -19.14 -23.24 -14.30
N GLY A 92 -19.14 -21.99 -13.84
CA GLY A 92 -19.81 -20.89 -14.54
C GLY A 92 -19.63 -19.49 -13.98
N GLU A 93 -18.40 -18.98 -13.89
CA GLU A 93 -17.99 -17.54 -13.91
C GLU A 93 -17.24 -17.04 -12.67
N ILE A 94 -17.41 -17.65 -11.50
CA ILE A 94 -16.69 -17.22 -10.29
C ILE A 94 -15.34 -17.92 -10.22
N THR A 95 -14.27 -17.14 -10.38
CA THR A 95 -12.90 -17.55 -10.07
C THR A 95 -12.38 -16.76 -8.88
N GLY A 96 -11.61 -17.43 -8.02
CA GLY A 96 -11.05 -16.83 -6.81
C GLY A 96 -9.69 -17.42 -6.48
N LEU A 97 -8.92 -16.69 -5.68
CA LEU A 97 -7.69 -17.17 -5.08
C LEU A 97 -7.95 -17.38 -3.59
N LEU A 98 -7.85 -18.63 -3.14
CA LEU A 98 -7.96 -19.01 -1.74
C LEU A 98 -6.57 -19.04 -1.11
N SER A 99 -6.50 -18.76 0.18
CA SER A 99 -5.28 -18.88 1.00
C SER A 99 -5.65 -19.43 2.37
N ASN A 100 -4.73 -20.17 2.99
CA ASN A 100 -4.85 -20.55 4.40
C ASN A 100 -4.03 -19.64 5.32
N ASP A 101 -3.41 -18.60 4.77
CA ASP A 101 -2.70 -17.60 5.54
C ASP A 101 -3.71 -16.68 6.24
N VAL A 102 -3.61 -16.59 7.57
CA VAL A 102 -4.58 -15.86 8.40
C VAL A 102 -4.52 -14.37 8.10
N ASP A 103 -3.32 -13.84 7.89
CA ASP A 103 -3.10 -12.42 7.67
C ASP A 103 -3.60 -11.99 6.29
N PHE A 104 -3.35 -12.80 5.26
CA PHE A 104 -3.91 -12.58 3.93
C PHE A 104 -5.44 -12.68 3.93
N ASN A 105 -6.02 -13.64 4.65
CA ASN A 105 -7.47 -13.75 4.77
C ASN A 105 -8.09 -12.54 5.50
N ASN A 106 -7.45 -12.07 6.58
CA ASN A 106 -7.85 -10.85 7.28
C ASN A 106 -7.79 -9.62 6.36
N PHE A 107 -6.73 -9.49 5.56
CA PHE A 107 -6.62 -8.48 4.51
C PHE A 107 -7.80 -8.54 3.54
N LEU A 108 -8.12 -9.71 2.97
CA LEU A 108 -9.21 -9.86 2.01
C LEU A 108 -10.58 -9.50 2.61
N ILE A 109 -10.83 -9.89 3.86
CA ILE A 109 -12.07 -9.56 4.57
C ILE A 109 -12.19 -8.03 4.73
N GLU A 110 -11.15 -7.39 5.26
CA GLU A 110 -11.18 -5.94 5.48
C GLU A 110 -11.26 -5.17 4.15
N TRP A 111 -10.53 -5.61 3.14
CA TRP A 111 -10.58 -4.98 1.82
C TRP A 111 -11.98 -5.07 1.19
N ASN A 112 -12.66 -6.22 1.31
CA ASN A 112 -14.03 -6.40 0.85
C ASN A 112 -15.01 -5.48 1.61
N GLU A 113 -14.85 -5.34 2.92
CA GLU A 113 -15.66 -4.41 3.72
C GLU A 113 -15.46 -2.95 3.28
N MET A 114 -14.21 -2.53 3.12
CA MET A 114 -13.88 -1.17 2.66
C MET A 114 -14.42 -0.90 1.25
N ARG A 115 -14.37 -1.89 0.34
CA ARG A 115 -14.98 -1.83 -0.99
C ARG A 115 -16.50 -1.66 -0.92
N LYS A 116 -17.18 -2.37 -0.01
CA LYS A 116 -18.64 -2.26 0.17
C LYS A 116 -19.03 -0.89 0.72
N LYS A 117 -18.32 -0.40 1.75
CA LYS A 117 -18.53 0.94 2.29
C LYS A 117 -18.37 2.01 1.22
N HIS A 118 -17.32 1.91 0.41
CA HIS A 118 -17.07 2.83 -0.70
C HIS A 118 -18.17 2.76 -1.76
N TYR A 119 -18.58 1.55 -2.17
CA TYR A 119 -19.67 1.35 -3.13
C TYR A 119 -21.03 1.90 -2.64
N ASN A 120 -21.27 1.85 -1.33
CA ASN A 120 -22.50 2.35 -0.70
C ASN A 120 -22.43 3.85 -0.32
N ASP A 121 -21.40 4.58 -0.76
CA ASP A 121 -21.15 5.99 -0.41
C ASP A 121 -21.01 6.26 1.12
N GLU A 122 -20.65 5.24 1.91
CA GLU A 122 -20.41 5.37 3.36
C GLU A 122 -19.03 5.99 3.65
N ILE A 123 -18.10 5.89 2.70
CA ILE A 123 -16.78 6.52 2.73
C ILE A 123 -16.48 7.15 1.37
N THR A 124 -15.77 8.26 1.39
CA THR A 124 -15.32 8.99 0.19
C THR A 124 -14.20 8.26 -0.55
N ASP A 125 -13.95 8.66 -1.81
CA ASP A 125 -12.78 8.22 -2.58
C ASP A 125 -11.47 8.49 -1.82
N GLU A 126 -11.38 9.64 -1.14
CA GLU A 126 -10.20 10.05 -0.38
C GLU A 126 -9.99 9.15 0.84
N GLU A 127 -11.04 8.85 1.59
CA GLU A 127 -10.97 7.93 2.75
C GLU A 127 -10.62 6.49 2.33
N PHE A 128 -11.18 6.01 1.22
CA PHE A 128 -10.87 4.67 0.72
C PHE A 128 -9.42 4.56 0.26
N GLU A 129 -8.93 5.58 -0.45
CA GLU A 129 -7.56 5.61 -0.93
C GLU A 129 -6.54 5.82 0.20
N ASP A 130 -6.87 6.66 1.18
CA ASP A 130 -6.09 6.83 2.39
C ASP A 130 -5.96 5.51 3.17
N TRP A 131 -7.04 4.72 3.30
CA TRP A 131 -6.97 3.39 3.90
C TRP A 131 -5.98 2.48 3.16
N LYS A 132 -6.04 2.43 1.81
CA LYS A 132 -5.12 1.60 1.01
C LYS A 132 -3.65 2.00 1.21
N LEU A 133 -3.36 3.30 1.18
CA LEU A 133 -1.99 3.80 1.33
C LEU A 133 -1.46 3.73 2.77
N SER A 134 -2.37 3.61 3.75
CA SER A 134 -2.01 3.47 5.16
C SER A 134 -1.99 2.02 5.63
N TYR A 135 -2.41 1.06 4.80
CA TYR A 135 -2.39 -0.35 5.17
C TYR A 135 -0.94 -0.84 5.40
N PRO A 136 -0.65 -1.61 6.45
CA PRO A 136 -1.57 -2.19 7.43
C PRO A 136 -1.79 -1.31 8.68
N LYS A 137 -1.19 -0.12 8.80
CA LYS A 137 -1.28 0.73 10.00
C LYS A 137 -2.70 1.14 10.38
N LYS A 138 -3.58 1.29 9.38
CA LYS A 138 -5.02 1.54 9.58
C LYS A 138 -5.88 0.28 9.63
N SER A 139 -5.28 -0.90 9.52
CA SER A 139 -6.04 -2.14 9.59
C SER A 139 -6.60 -2.35 10.99
N ARG A 140 -7.82 -2.90 11.05
CA ARG A 140 -8.37 -3.36 12.33
C ARG A 140 -7.71 -4.64 12.86
N PHE A 141 -7.06 -5.42 11.98
CA PHE A 141 -6.46 -6.71 12.30
C PHE A 141 -4.96 -6.61 12.61
N PHE A 142 -4.27 -5.61 12.08
CA PHE A 142 -2.84 -5.38 12.29
C PHE A 142 -2.64 -4.10 13.12
N LYS A 143 -2.53 -4.24 14.44
CA LYS A 143 -2.22 -3.15 15.39
C LYS A 143 -0.96 -3.43 16.16
#